data_AF-A0A2E4YUY5-F1
#
_entry.id   AF-A0A2E4YUY5-F1
#
_cell.length_a   1.000
_cell.length_b   1.000
_cell.length_c   1.000
_cell.angle_alpha   90.00
_cell.angle_beta   90.00
_cell.angle_gamma   90.00
#
_symmetry.space_group_name_H-M   'P 1'
#
loop_
_entity.id
_entity.type
_entity.pdbx_description
1 polymer ?
#
loop_
_entity_poly.entity_id
_entity_poly.type
_entity_poly.pdbx_seq_one_letter_code
_entity_poly.pdbx_strand_id
1 'polypeptide(L)'
;MQSAIRHEGVSSPNQPQCEVRHNVPTLQPIDKREAARRSGDDMKWSNKNPFMASLSERYALNGSNSTKETIHLSINLTGSGIEYKAGDALGVIPTNPPELVDELISMLGWSPKDTVTTQKGERDLRTALIEDVEVHRLNKKVMAAISSSHKPSSSRLVLVRRERRSLDSNEVTETWSVDDNGTMSSSDFSSEDQDPLSRIAGIGNDAEATEEYIWSRDYIDLVSEIGEYPGTPQDLVDTMDRLKPRLYSISSSPDAHLGEVHLTVAVVRYHHHDRDRMGLCSGWMAETVAKDTPDVPVFLSTTKSFVLPEDPSTDIIMVGPGTGIAPFRAFLEQRECDGATGRNWLIFGDWTESDHYYYREQIEGWIESGLITQMTTAFSRDQEEKIYVQHRMMEHGSEL
;
A
#
# COMPACT_ATOMS: atom_id res chain seq x y z
N MET A 1 -11.95 -76.53 -36.61
CA MET A 1 -12.25 -75.44 -37.58
C MET A 1 -11.80 -74.12 -36.96
N GLN A 2 -11.08 -73.32 -37.75
CA GLN A 2 -10.70 -71.91 -37.50
C GLN A 2 -11.94 -71.08 -37.06
N SER A 3 -11.88 -69.96 -36.35
CA SER A 3 -11.23 -68.68 -36.70
C SER A 3 -11.51 -67.64 -35.61
N ALA A 4 -10.60 -66.68 -35.41
CA ALA A 4 -10.71 -65.52 -34.53
C ALA A 4 -11.60 -64.40 -35.10
N ILE A 5 -12.14 -63.51 -34.24
CA ILE A 5 -12.32 -62.05 -34.46
C ILE A 5 -12.21 -61.30 -33.10
N ARG A 6 -11.52 -60.15 -33.11
CA ARG A 6 -11.19 -59.19 -32.04
C ARG A 6 -12.20 -58.02 -31.92
N HIS A 7 -11.94 -57.15 -30.92
CA HIS A 7 -12.38 -55.76 -30.66
C HIS A 7 -13.51 -55.63 -29.61
N GLU A 8 -13.50 -54.73 -28.63
CA GLU A 8 -12.62 -53.58 -28.31
C GLU A 8 -12.81 -53.14 -26.84
N GLY A 9 -11.78 -52.54 -26.23
CA GLY A 9 -11.80 -52.04 -24.86
C GLY A 9 -12.13 -50.55 -24.79
N VAL A 10 -12.85 -50.14 -23.74
CA VAL A 10 -13.18 -48.73 -23.42
C VAL A 10 -12.28 -48.24 -22.29
N SER A 11 -11.59 -47.13 -22.53
CA SER A 11 -10.61 -46.48 -21.65
C SER A 11 -11.21 -45.35 -20.80
N SER A 12 -10.67 -45.19 -19.58
CA SER A 12 -10.98 -44.15 -18.58
C SER A 12 -10.69 -42.71 -19.02
N PRO A 13 -11.35 -41.69 -18.42
CA PRO A 13 -11.08 -40.28 -18.71
C PRO A 13 -9.86 -39.71 -17.96
N ASN A 14 -9.14 -38.84 -18.68
CA ASN A 14 -7.83 -38.22 -18.44
C ASN A 14 -7.72 -37.30 -17.20
N GLN A 15 -6.57 -37.39 -16.52
CA GLN A 15 -5.93 -36.32 -15.74
C GLN A 15 -5.19 -35.35 -16.68
N PRO A 16 -5.09 -34.04 -16.36
CA PRO A 16 -4.29 -33.11 -17.15
C PRO A 16 -2.79 -33.29 -16.86
N GLN A 17 -2.02 -33.67 -17.87
CA GLN A 17 -0.55 -33.70 -17.84
C GLN A 17 0.02 -32.34 -18.24
N CYS A 18 1.02 -31.88 -17.50
CA CYS A 18 1.84 -30.71 -17.84
C CYS A 18 2.72 -31.05 -19.05
N GLU A 19 2.35 -30.60 -20.25
CA GLU A 19 3.20 -30.75 -21.44
C GLU A 19 4.33 -29.72 -21.42
N VAL A 20 5.52 -30.17 -21.01
CA VAL A 20 6.77 -29.44 -21.18
C VAL A 20 7.09 -29.36 -22.67
N ARG A 21 6.97 -28.16 -23.26
CA ARG A 21 7.43 -27.90 -24.63
C ARG A 21 8.96 -27.93 -24.68
N HIS A 22 9.53 -29.05 -25.09
CA HIS A 22 10.95 -29.15 -25.40
C HIS A 22 11.27 -28.45 -26.72
N ASN A 23 11.63 -27.17 -26.65
CA ASN A 23 12.57 -26.58 -27.59
C ASN A 23 13.27 -25.36 -26.96
N VAL A 24 14.21 -25.62 -26.05
CA VAL A 24 15.12 -24.61 -25.49
C VAL A 24 16.45 -24.72 -26.24
N PRO A 25 16.98 -23.64 -26.86
CA PRO A 25 18.33 -23.65 -27.40
C PRO A 25 19.32 -23.84 -26.25
N THR A 26 20.28 -24.75 -26.39
CA THR A 26 21.33 -24.98 -25.39
C THR A 26 22.14 -23.68 -25.18
N LEU A 27 21.87 -22.96 -24.09
CA LEU A 27 22.69 -21.82 -23.65
C LEU A 27 24.02 -22.35 -23.11
N GLN A 28 25.11 -21.73 -23.55
CA GLN A 28 26.45 -22.08 -23.06
C GLN A 28 26.62 -21.63 -21.60
N PRO A 29 27.43 -22.35 -20.79
CA PRO A 29 27.63 -21.98 -19.39
C PRO A 29 28.29 -20.61 -19.29
N ILE A 30 27.62 -19.67 -18.63
CA ILE A 30 28.21 -18.37 -18.30
C ILE A 30 29.25 -18.59 -17.18
N ASP A 31 30.47 -18.11 -17.39
CA ASP A 31 31.53 -18.16 -16.39
C ASP A 31 31.09 -17.39 -15.14
N LYS A 32 30.93 -18.09 -14.01
CA LYS A 32 30.49 -17.54 -12.71
C LYS A 32 31.37 -16.36 -12.24
N ARG A 33 32.58 -16.20 -12.80
CA ARG A 33 33.48 -15.07 -12.51
C ARG A 33 33.08 -13.75 -13.19
N GLU A 34 32.30 -13.77 -14.27
CA GLU A 34 31.76 -12.55 -14.90
C GLU A 34 30.53 -12.02 -14.17
N ALA A 35 29.66 -12.89 -13.64
CA ALA A 35 28.51 -12.51 -12.84
C ALA A 35 28.91 -11.73 -11.56
N ALA A 36 30.03 -12.09 -10.95
CA ALA A 36 30.56 -11.43 -9.75
C ALA A 36 31.18 -10.04 -10.00
N ARG A 37 31.43 -9.65 -11.27
CA ARG A 37 31.99 -8.33 -11.61
C ARG A 37 30.95 -7.23 -11.80
N ARG A 38 29.66 -7.56 -11.91
CA ARG A 38 28.58 -6.57 -11.95
C ARG A 38 28.16 -6.18 -10.52
N SER A 39 29.07 -5.53 -9.80
CA SER A 39 28.73 -4.89 -8.53
C SER A 39 28.99 -3.39 -8.63
N GLY A 40 27.95 -2.59 -8.43
CA GLY A 40 28.09 -1.22 -7.94
C GLY A 40 27.32 -0.13 -8.67
N ASP A 41 27.38 -0.04 -10.00
CA ASP A 41 27.17 1.27 -10.67
C ASP A 41 26.38 1.28 -11.99
N ASP A 42 25.69 0.19 -12.38
CA ASP A 42 25.02 0.12 -13.69
C ASP A 42 23.62 -0.55 -13.65
N MET A 43 22.84 -0.32 -12.58
CA MET A 43 21.41 -0.63 -12.65
C MET A 43 20.72 0.45 -13.49
N LYS A 44 20.41 0.10 -14.74
CA LYS A 44 19.66 0.94 -15.69
C LYS A 44 18.40 1.55 -15.05
N TRP A 45 17.74 0.79 -14.17
CA TRP A 45 16.51 1.19 -13.49
C TRP A 45 16.73 1.41 -12.00
N SER A 46 16.20 2.51 -11.48
CA SER A 46 16.32 2.90 -10.07
C SER A 46 15.09 3.69 -9.63
N ASN A 47 14.97 4.03 -8.35
CA ASN A 47 13.90 4.92 -7.88
C ASN A 47 13.84 6.27 -8.64
N LYS A 48 14.99 6.78 -9.14
CA LYS A 48 15.04 8.03 -9.91
C LYS A 48 14.76 7.83 -11.40
N ASN A 49 14.89 6.60 -11.89
CA ASN A 49 14.66 6.22 -13.28
C ASN A 49 13.96 4.85 -13.27
N PRO A 50 12.67 4.77 -12.90
CA PRO A 50 11.96 3.50 -12.82
C PRO A 50 11.70 2.93 -14.21
N PHE A 51 11.57 1.61 -14.30
CA PHE A 51 11.04 0.96 -15.48
C PHE A 51 9.52 1.08 -15.48
N MET A 52 8.93 1.44 -16.62
CA MET A 52 7.47 1.46 -16.77
C MET A 52 6.99 0.06 -17.17
N ALA A 53 6.58 -0.72 -16.18
CA ALA A 53 6.05 -2.06 -16.35
C ALA A 53 4.53 -2.04 -16.59
N SER A 54 4.00 -3.17 -17.06
CA SER A 54 2.57 -3.38 -17.21
C SER A 54 2.05 -4.44 -16.27
N LEU A 55 0.83 -4.27 -15.79
CA LEU A 55 0.17 -5.27 -14.96
C LEU A 55 -0.48 -6.36 -15.84
N SER A 56 0.01 -7.60 -15.75
CA SER A 56 -0.55 -8.76 -16.45
C SER A 56 -1.79 -9.29 -15.73
N GLU A 57 -1.66 -9.59 -14.43
CA GLU A 57 -2.72 -10.25 -13.65
C GLU A 57 -3.01 -9.53 -12.34
N ARG A 58 -4.28 -9.59 -11.93
CA ARG A 58 -4.79 -9.12 -10.64
C ARG A 58 -5.95 -10.01 -10.24
N TYR A 59 -5.87 -10.63 -9.07
CA TYR A 59 -6.96 -11.39 -8.46
C TYR A 59 -6.88 -11.37 -6.93
N ALA A 60 -8.01 -11.56 -6.27
CA ALA A 60 -8.09 -11.63 -4.81
C ALA A 60 -7.61 -12.99 -4.29
N LEU A 61 -6.86 -12.98 -3.20
CA LEU A 61 -6.40 -14.19 -2.50
C LEU A 61 -7.29 -14.56 -1.31
N ASN A 62 -8.15 -13.64 -0.88
CA ASN A 62 -9.09 -13.89 0.20
C ASN A 62 -10.36 -14.60 -0.28
N GLY A 63 -11.02 -15.27 0.66
CA GLY A 63 -12.39 -15.76 0.47
C GLY A 63 -13.41 -14.62 0.43
N SER A 64 -14.58 -14.90 -0.13
CA SER A 64 -15.63 -13.90 -0.39
C SER A 64 -16.22 -13.24 0.86
N ASN A 65 -16.04 -13.84 2.04
CA ASN A 65 -16.55 -13.30 3.30
C ASN A 65 -15.50 -12.47 4.07
N SER A 66 -14.30 -12.31 3.52
CA SER A 66 -13.22 -11.57 4.15
C SER A 66 -13.51 -10.08 4.24
N THR A 67 -13.27 -9.48 5.39
CA THR A 67 -13.21 -8.01 5.54
C THR A 67 -11.81 -7.46 5.26
N LYS A 68 -10.82 -8.33 5.03
CA LYS A 68 -9.49 -7.99 4.50
C LYS A 68 -9.48 -8.15 2.99
N GLU A 69 -8.71 -7.31 2.33
CA GLU A 69 -8.42 -7.47 0.92
C GLU A 69 -6.91 -7.67 0.74
N THR A 70 -6.56 -8.84 0.22
CA THR A 70 -5.20 -9.20 -0.19
C THR A 70 -5.28 -9.68 -1.62
N ILE A 71 -4.47 -9.09 -2.48
CA ILE A 71 -4.47 -9.37 -3.91
C ILE A 71 -3.12 -9.93 -4.34
N HIS A 72 -3.19 -10.82 -5.33
CA HIS A 72 -2.04 -11.20 -6.13
C HIS A 72 -1.94 -10.26 -7.34
N LEU A 73 -0.71 -9.86 -7.67
CA LEU A 73 -0.41 -9.09 -8.87
C LEU A 73 0.71 -9.79 -9.64
N SER A 74 0.57 -9.94 -10.95
CA SER A 74 1.68 -10.26 -11.87
C SER A 74 2.01 -9.03 -12.70
N ILE A 75 3.29 -8.62 -12.68
CA ILE A 75 3.80 -7.45 -13.39
C ILE A 75 4.79 -7.92 -14.44
N ASN A 76 4.57 -7.50 -15.69
CA ASN A 76 5.42 -7.83 -16.83
C ASN A 76 6.69 -6.96 -16.83
N LEU A 77 7.85 -7.61 -16.85
CA LEU A 77 9.18 -7.00 -16.91
C LEU A 77 9.86 -7.23 -18.27
N THR A 78 9.16 -7.75 -19.27
CA THR A 78 9.73 -8.04 -20.59
C THR A 78 10.33 -6.78 -21.23
N GLY A 79 11.54 -6.90 -21.76
CA GLY A 79 12.26 -5.78 -22.38
C GLY A 79 12.93 -4.82 -21.39
N SER A 80 12.73 -4.98 -20.08
CA SER A 80 13.40 -4.17 -19.05
C SER A 80 14.88 -4.55 -18.89
N GLY A 81 15.20 -5.84 -19.04
CA GLY A 81 16.50 -6.41 -18.64
C GLY A 81 16.69 -6.51 -17.12
N ILE A 82 15.62 -6.36 -16.33
CA ILE A 82 15.64 -6.56 -14.88
C ILE A 82 15.73 -8.06 -14.60
N GLU A 83 16.75 -8.44 -13.85
CA GLU A 83 16.93 -9.77 -13.28
C GLU A 83 16.80 -9.65 -11.76
N TYR A 84 16.03 -10.54 -11.13
CA TYR A 84 15.84 -10.59 -9.69
C TYR A 84 16.06 -12.01 -9.17
N LYS A 85 16.21 -12.16 -7.86
CA LYS A 85 16.23 -13.46 -7.20
C LYS A 85 15.10 -13.58 -6.19
N ALA A 86 14.71 -14.82 -5.88
CA ALA A 86 13.78 -15.09 -4.80
C ALA A 86 14.30 -14.46 -3.49
N GLY A 87 13.45 -13.66 -2.83
CA GLY A 87 13.79 -12.90 -1.63
C GLY A 87 14.07 -11.40 -1.85
N ASP A 88 14.29 -10.97 -3.10
CA ASP A 88 14.34 -9.55 -3.42
C ASP A 88 12.96 -8.87 -3.23
N ALA A 89 12.95 -7.54 -3.25
CA ALA A 89 11.73 -6.75 -3.21
C ALA A 89 11.60 -5.89 -4.48
N LEU A 90 10.37 -5.65 -4.92
CA LEU A 90 10.05 -4.70 -5.97
C LEU A 90 9.64 -3.37 -5.33
N GLY A 91 10.30 -2.30 -5.74
CA GLY A 91 9.87 -0.94 -5.44
C GLY A 91 8.85 -0.47 -6.46
N VAL A 92 7.70 -0.03 -5.98
CA VAL A 92 6.61 0.51 -6.80
C VAL A 92 6.41 1.99 -6.44
N ILE A 93 6.35 2.85 -7.44
CA ILE A 93 6.12 4.30 -7.26
C ILE A 93 4.66 4.58 -7.65
N PRO A 94 3.77 4.85 -6.69
CA PRO A 94 2.37 5.16 -7.00
C PRO A 94 2.21 6.60 -7.50
N THR A 95 1.00 6.96 -7.91
CA THR A 95 0.56 8.35 -8.11
C THR A 95 -0.65 8.64 -7.22
N ASN A 96 -0.84 9.90 -6.81
CA ASN A 96 -2.06 10.28 -6.10
C ASN A 96 -3.27 10.22 -7.06
N PRO A 97 -4.47 9.86 -6.55
CA PRO A 97 -5.68 9.83 -7.36
C PRO A 97 -5.96 11.21 -7.98
N PRO A 98 -6.04 11.33 -9.33
CA PRO A 98 -6.22 12.62 -9.99
C PRO A 98 -7.47 13.37 -9.52
N GLU A 99 -8.56 12.66 -9.26
CA GLU A 99 -9.81 13.20 -8.76
C GLU A 99 -9.68 13.84 -7.37
N LEU A 100 -8.90 13.24 -6.47
CA LEU A 100 -8.63 13.79 -5.14
C LEU A 100 -7.76 15.05 -5.24
N VAL A 101 -6.79 15.05 -6.17
CA VAL A 101 -5.97 16.25 -6.44
C VAL A 101 -6.81 17.37 -7.02
N ASP A 102 -7.70 17.06 -7.97
CA ASP A 102 -8.59 18.05 -8.59
C ASP A 102 -9.56 18.65 -7.56
N GLU A 103 -10.10 17.83 -6.65
CA GLU A 103 -10.90 18.28 -5.52
C GLU A 103 -10.11 19.24 -4.62
N LEU A 104 -8.89 18.87 -4.23
CA LEU A 104 -8.03 19.69 -3.37
C LEU A 104 -7.75 21.06 -4.00
N ILE A 105 -7.35 21.08 -5.27
CA ILE A 105 -7.08 22.33 -6.00
C ILE A 105 -8.33 23.19 -6.08
N SER A 106 -9.49 22.57 -6.35
CA SER A 106 -10.77 23.27 -6.42
C SER A 106 -11.17 23.89 -5.08
N MET A 107 -10.98 23.18 -3.96
CA MET A 107 -11.29 23.68 -2.63
C MET A 107 -10.40 24.87 -2.24
N LEU A 108 -9.14 24.83 -2.65
CA LEU A 108 -8.17 25.91 -2.42
C LEU A 108 -8.40 27.13 -3.33
N GLY A 109 -9.25 27.01 -4.35
CA GLY A 109 -9.52 28.09 -5.32
C GLY A 109 -8.33 28.39 -6.23
N TRP A 110 -7.43 27.42 -6.43
CA TRP A 110 -6.21 27.58 -7.25
C TRP A 110 -6.40 27.05 -8.67
N SER A 111 -5.49 27.42 -9.57
CA SER A 111 -5.49 26.90 -10.93
C SER A 111 -4.65 25.63 -11.01
N PRO A 112 -5.12 24.56 -11.67
CA PRO A 112 -4.31 23.36 -11.93
C PRO A 112 -2.99 23.65 -12.66
N LYS A 113 -2.92 24.79 -13.37
CA LYS A 113 -1.76 25.25 -14.16
C LYS A 113 -0.86 26.21 -13.40
N ASP A 114 -1.13 26.50 -12.12
CA ASP A 114 -0.25 27.33 -11.33
C ASP A 114 1.14 26.69 -11.28
N THR A 115 2.16 27.51 -11.51
CA THR A 115 3.55 27.05 -11.57
C THR A 115 4.07 26.84 -10.15
N VAL A 116 4.58 25.65 -9.89
CA VAL A 116 5.29 25.30 -8.65
C VAL A 116 6.63 24.65 -8.98
N THR A 117 7.59 24.77 -8.06
CA THR A 117 8.89 24.13 -8.15
C THR A 117 8.96 22.95 -7.20
N THR A 118 9.30 21.78 -7.72
CA THR A 118 9.53 20.56 -6.93
C THR A 118 10.98 20.11 -7.04
N GLN A 119 11.34 18.99 -6.39
CA GLN A 119 12.63 18.32 -6.57
C GLN A 119 12.91 17.89 -8.02
N LYS A 120 11.89 17.82 -8.87
CA LYS A 120 12.01 17.48 -10.30
C LYS A 120 12.04 18.71 -11.21
N GLY A 121 12.03 19.92 -10.66
CA GLY A 121 12.04 21.18 -11.40
C GLY A 121 10.68 21.89 -11.39
N GLU A 122 10.51 22.82 -12.33
CA GLU A 122 9.27 23.57 -12.52
C GLU A 122 8.18 22.69 -13.15
N ARG A 123 6.99 22.68 -12.55
CA ARG A 123 5.83 21.88 -13.01
C ARG A 123 4.53 22.65 -12.79
N ASP A 124 3.47 22.20 -13.46
CA ASP A 124 2.12 22.59 -13.07
C ASP A 124 1.73 21.96 -11.73
N LEU A 125 0.95 22.70 -10.94
CA LEU A 125 0.50 22.32 -9.61
C LEU A 125 -0.16 20.94 -9.60
N ARG A 126 -1.04 20.66 -10.57
CA ARG A 126 -1.76 19.38 -10.65
C ARG A 126 -0.79 18.21 -10.79
N THR A 127 0.17 18.30 -11.70
CA THR A 127 1.16 17.25 -11.92
C THR A 127 2.09 17.08 -10.72
N ALA A 128 2.51 18.18 -10.09
CA ALA A 128 3.30 18.12 -8.86
C ALA A 128 2.55 17.36 -7.74
N LEU A 129 1.27 17.67 -7.52
CA LEU A 129 0.44 17.00 -6.53
C LEU A 129 0.15 15.53 -6.87
N ILE A 130 0.13 15.14 -8.14
CA ILE A 130 -0.07 13.75 -8.55
C ILE A 130 1.22 12.91 -8.40
N GLU A 131 2.37 13.44 -8.82
CA GLU A 131 3.59 12.64 -9.06
C GLU A 131 4.75 12.90 -8.08
N ASP A 132 4.75 14.02 -7.36
CA ASP A 132 5.96 14.49 -6.66
C ASP A 132 5.82 14.52 -5.13
N VAL A 133 4.62 14.66 -4.59
CA VAL A 133 4.34 14.82 -3.15
C VAL A 133 3.26 13.86 -2.63
N GLU A 134 3.17 13.68 -1.31
CA GLU A 134 2.14 12.87 -0.66
C GLU A 134 0.93 13.73 -0.28
N VAL A 135 -0.23 13.45 -0.87
CA VAL A 135 -1.49 14.19 -0.62
C VAL A 135 -2.44 13.42 0.34
N HIS A 136 -2.25 12.12 0.49
CA HIS A 136 -3.11 11.24 1.29
C HIS A 136 -2.82 11.26 2.80
N ARG A 137 -1.84 12.06 3.27
CA ARG A 137 -1.47 12.13 4.69
C ARG A 137 -0.86 13.49 5.03
N LEU A 138 -1.33 14.10 6.12
CA LEU A 138 -0.73 15.31 6.67
C LEU A 138 0.65 15.04 7.31
N ASN A 139 1.44 16.10 7.45
CA ASN A 139 2.72 16.05 8.13
C ASN A 139 2.88 17.23 9.10
N LYS A 140 3.93 17.19 9.93
CA LYS A 140 4.18 18.24 10.92
C LYS A 140 4.55 19.60 10.29
N LYS A 141 5.12 19.61 9.08
CA LYS A 141 5.61 20.83 8.43
C LYS A 141 4.44 21.72 8.04
N VAL A 142 3.36 21.16 7.48
CA VAL A 142 2.17 21.95 7.12
C VAL A 142 1.49 22.51 8.37
N MET A 143 1.41 21.74 9.45
CA MET A 143 0.85 22.21 10.73
C MET A 143 1.67 23.37 11.32
N ALA A 144 3.00 23.24 11.31
CA ALA A 144 3.90 24.31 11.75
C ALA A 144 3.82 25.55 10.84
N ALA A 145 3.71 25.35 9.52
CA ALA A 145 3.57 26.45 8.56
C ALA A 145 2.29 27.25 8.81
N ILE A 146 1.14 26.57 8.96
CA ILE A 146 -0.14 27.22 9.30
C ILE A 146 -0.02 27.98 10.63
N SER A 147 0.59 27.38 11.64
CA SER A 147 0.78 28.00 12.96
C SER A 147 1.64 29.28 12.88
N SER A 148 2.67 29.27 12.03
CA SER A 148 3.57 30.41 11.83
C SER A 148 2.95 31.55 10.99
N SER A 149 2.09 31.20 10.02
CA SER A 149 1.41 32.15 9.15
C SER A 149 0.16 32.77 9.80
N HIS A 150 -0.38 32.12 10.84
CA HIS A 150 -1.55 32.61 11.54
C HIS A 150 -1.24 33.90 12.31
N LYS A 151 -1.88 34.99 11.90
CA LYS A 151 -1.97 36.23 12.69
C LYS A 151 -3.33 36.20 13.37
N PRO A 152 -3.42 36.18 14.72
CA PRO A 152 -4.71 36.19 15.39
C PRO A 152 -5.49 37.42 14.94
N SER A 153 -6.59 37.19 14.23
CA SER A 153 -7.47 38.26 13.78
C SER A 153 -8.18 38.79 15.01
N SER A 154 -7.77 39.97 15.48
CA SER A 154 -8.40 40.67 16.61
C SER A 154 -9.78 41.27 16.24
N SER A 155 -10.49 40.70 15.28
CA SER A 155 -11.83 41.15 14.89
C SER A 155 -12.88 40.34 15.64
N ARG A 156 -13.22 40.83 16.83
CA ARG A 156 -14.27 40.27 17.68
C ARG A 156 -15.64 40.78 17.21
N LEU A 157 -16.49 39.90 16.69
CA LEU A 157 -17.92 40.18 16.57
C LEU A 157 -18.55 40.09 17.95
N VAL A 158 -18.94 41.23 18.51
CA VAL A 158 -19.68 41.30 19.78
C VAL A 158 -21.12 41.58 19.45
N LEU A 159 -22.05 40.76 19.95
CA LEU A 159 -23.46 41.10 19.92
C LEU A 159 -23.66 42.37 20.78
N VAL A 160 -23.84 43.53 20.15
CA VAL A 160 -23.96 44.81 20.87
C VAL A 160 -25.38 45.03 21.40
N ARG A 161 -26.37 44.48 20.68
CA ARG A 161 -27.79 44.63 21.01
C ARG A 161 -28.62 43.49 20.44
N ARG A 162 -29.64 43.07 21.20
CA ARG A 162 -30.71 42.19 20.73
C ARG A 162 -32.05 42.82 21.04
N GLU A 163 -32.95 42.83 20.07
CA GLU A 163 -34.36 43.18 20.26
C GLU A 163 -35.23 42.01 19.83
N ARG A 164 -36.22 41.65 20.66
CA ARG A 164 -37.28 40.73 20.30
C ARG A 164 -38.55 41.54 20.07
N ARG A 165 -39.21 41.33 18.93
CA ARG A 165 -40.50 41.97 18.61
C ARG A 165 -41.59 40.93 18.44
N SER A 166 -42.78 41.27 18.95
CA SER A 166 -44.01 40.52 18.68
C SER A 166 -44.40 40.68 17.21
N LEU A 167 -44.75 39.58 16.54
CA LEU A 167 -45.16 39.64 15.14
C LEU A 167 -46.56 40.25 14.94
N ASP A 168 -47.41 40.19 15.98
CA ASP A 168 -48.81 40.63 15.88
C ASP A 168 -48.99 42.12 16.21
N SER A 169 -48.15 42.68 17.10
CA SER A 169 -48.23 44.09 17.53
C SER A 169 -47.02 44.93 17.13
N ASN A 170 -45.96 44.31 16.62
CA ASN A 170 -44.65 44.90 16.33
C ASN A 170 -44.00 45.62 17.53
N GLU A 171 -44.49 45.38 18.74
CA GLU A 171 -43.94 45.93 19.97
C GLU A 171 -42.71 45.14 20.41
N VAL A 172 -41.72 45.86 20.92
CA VAL A 172 -40.49 45.28 21.46
C VAL A 172 -40.80 44.65 22.82
N THR A 173 -40.66 43.33 22.91
CA THR A 173 -40.98 42.56 24.12
C THR A 173 -39.77 42.39 25.04
N GLU A 174 -38.55 42.37 24.48
CA GLU A 174 -37.30 42.32 25.25
C GLU A 174 -36.20 43.06 24.49
N THR A 175 -35.46 43.92 25.20
CA THR A 175 -34.27 44.61 24.70
C THR A 175 -33.11 44.32 25.63
N TRP A 176 -31.99 43.90 25.04
CA TRP A 176 -30.73 43.75 25.74
C TRP A 176 -29.65 44.53 24.99
N SER A 177 -28.80 45.26 25.72
CA SER A 177 -27.70 46.06 25.18
C SER A 177 -26.54 46.11 26.18
N VAL A 178 -25.31 46.22 25.67
CA VAL A 178 -24.11 46.44 26.48
C VAL A 178 -23.95 47.94 26.78
N ASP A 179 -23.67 48.29 28.04
CA ASP A 179 -23.44 49.65 28.54
C ASP A 179 -21.97 50.12 28.35
N ASP A 180 -21.77 51.44 28.23
CA ASP A 180 -20.51 52.11 27.82
C ASP A 180 -19.27 51.80 28.70
N ASN A 181 -19.46 51.15 29.85
CA ASN A 181 -18.38 50.74 30.77
C ASN A 181 -17.88 49.29 30.56
N GLY A 182 -18.39 48.56 29.55
CA GLY A 182 -17.76 47.33 29.06
C GLY A 182 -17.60 46.20 30.08
N THR A 183 -18.38 46.18 31.16
CA THR A 183 -18.29 45.11 32.18
C THR A 183 -19.27 43.98 31.81
N MET A 184 -18.76 42.98 31.10
CA MET A 184 -19.48 41.71 30.89
C MET A 184 -19.15 40.74 32.04
N SER A 185 -20.12 39.92 32.47
CA SER A 185 -19.78 38.63 33.07
C SER A 185 -19.12 37.78 31.98
N SER A 186 -17.83 37.53 32.14
CA SER A 186 -16.93 37.00 31.13
C SER A 186 -17.07 35.49 30.87
N SER A 187 -18.25 34.90 31.01
CA SER A 187 -18.37 33.44 31.06
C SER A 187 -18.73 32.71 29.77
N ASP A 188 -19.27 33.34 28.71
CA ASP A 188 -19.97 32.51 27.70
C ASP A 188 -19.62 32.66 26.21
N PHE A 189 -18.77 33.60 25.77
CA PHE A 189 -18.38 33.65 24.34
C PHE A 189 -16.97 34.21 24.11
N SER A 190 -15.93 33.37 24.25
CA SER A 190 -14.64 33.57 23.60
C SER A 190 -14.77 33.11 22.14
N SER A 191 -14.75 34.06 21.19
CA SER A 191 -14.78 33.75 19.76
C SER A 191 -13.44 33.23 19.21
N GLU A 192 -12.40 33.16 20.03
CA GLU A 192 -11.09 32.58 19.66
C GLU A 192 -11.19 31.06 19.44
N ASP A 193 -12.16 30.39 20.06
CA ASP A 193 -12.46 28.97 19.82
C ASP A 193 -13.29 28.71 18.54
N GLN A 194 -13.73 29.77 17.85
CA GLN A 194 -14.62 29.65 16.67
C GLN A 194 -13.93 29.91 15.32
N ASP A 195 -12.70 30.44 15.29
CA ASP A 195 -11.93 30.53 14.03
C ASP A 195 -11.23 29.18 13.79
N PRO A 196 -11.62 28.42 12.75
CA PRO A 196 -11.01 27.13 12.50
C PRO A 196 -9.50 27.23 12.28
N LEU A 197 -9.02 28.34 11.70
CA LEU A 197 -7.60 28.54 11.46
C LEU A 197 -6.83 28.75 12.78
N SER A 198 -7.37 29.52 13.73
CA SER A 198 -6.79 29.65 15.08
C SER A 198 -6.72 28.31 15.81
N ARG A 199 -7.75 27.47 15.70
CA ARG A 199 -7.75 26.13 16.31
C ARG A 199 -6.65 25.25 15.72
N ILE A 200 -6.53 25.18 14.39
CA ILE A 200 -5.50 24.39 13.72
C ILE A 200 -4.09 24.92 14.03
N ALA A 201 -3.92 26.24 14.09
CA ALA A 201 -2.67 26.85 14.53
C ALA A 201 -2.35 26.50 16.00
N GLY A 202 -3.35 26.43 16.88
CA GLY A 202 -3.20 25.95 18.25
C GLY A 202 -2.68 24.51 18.29
N ILE A 203 -3.27 23.62 17.50
CA ILE A 203 -2.85 22.21 17.38
C ILE A 203 -1.39 22.12 16.90
N GLY A 204 -1.01 22.89 15.88
CA GLY A 204 0.36 22.86 15.34
C GLY A 204 1.45 23.36 16.29
N ASN A 205 1.08 24.05 17.38
CA ASN A 205 1.99 24.46 18.45
C ASN A 205 2.15 23.41 19.56
N ASP A 206 1.32 22.35 19.56
CA ASP A 206 1.38 21.24 20.50
C ASP A 206 1.82 19.95 19.78
N ALA A 207 2.92 19.36 20.23
CA ALA A 207 3.51 18.20 19.57
C ALA A 207 2.64 16.94 19.68
N GLU A 208 1.95 16.73 20.81
CA GLU A 208 1.09 15.56 21.03
C GLU A 208 -0.21 15.72 20.24
N ALA A 209 -0.85 16.89 20.33
CA ALA A 209 -2.06 17.18 19.57
C ALA A 209 -1.81 17.13 18.05
N THR A 210 -0.64 17.61 17.59
CA THR A 210 -0.24 17.51 16.17
C THR A 210 -0.18 16.06 15.71
N GLU A 211 0.44 15.16 16.49
CA GLU A 211 0.56 13.75 16.12
C GLU A 211 -0.81 13.07 16.02
N GLU A 212 -1.69 13.31 17.00
CA GLU A 212 -3.05 12.78 16.99
C GLU A 212 -3.85 13.31 15.79
N TYR A 213 -3.71 14.60 15.48
CA TYR A 213 -4.42 15.24 14.38
C TYR A 213 -3.99 14.69 13.01
N ILE A 214 -2.68 14.64 12.72
CA ILE A 214 -2.17 14.19 11.41
C ILE A 214 -2.26 12.69 11.21
N TRP A 215 -2.41 11.89 12.27
CA TRP A 215 -2.54 10.44 12.18
C TRP A 215 -3.74 10.01 11.33
N SER A 216 -4.79 10.83 11.33
CA SER A 216 -6.10 10.43 10.88
C SER A 216 -6.67 11.27 9.72
N ARG A 217 -5.93 12.30 9.30
CA ARG A 217 -6.38 13.32 8.34
C ARG A 217 -5.46 13.45 7.14
N ASP A 218 -6.04 13.82 6.00
CA ASP A 218 -5.35 14.24 4.79
C ASP A 218 -5.51 15.75 4.52
N TYR A 219 -5.01 16.21 3.37
CA TYR A 219 -5.10 17.62 3.00
C TYR A 219 -6.52 18.08 2.64
N ILE A 220 -7.40 17.19 2.18
CA ILE A 220 -8.81 17.53 1.96
C ILE A 220 -9.50 17.81 3.29
N ASP A 221 -9.23 17.01 4.33
CA ASP A 221 -9.80 17.25 5.66
C ASP A 221 -9.29 18.58 6.24
N LEU A 222 -7.98 18.83 6.12
CA LEU A 222 -7.37 20.07 6.59
C LEU A 222 -8.01 21.29 5.92
N VAL A 223 -8.13 21.28 4.59
CA VAL A 223 -8.70 22.39 3.83
C VAL A 223 -10.21 22.55 4.12
N SER A 224 -10.93 21.44 4.28
CA SER A 224 -12.34 21.45 4.70
C SER A 224 -12.53 22.13 6.06
N GLU A 225 -11.60 21.88 7.00
CA GLU A 225 -11.67 22.47 8.34
C GLU A 225 -11.27 23.95 8.35
N ILE A 226 -10.18 24.35 7.67
CA ILE A 226 -9.69 25.74 7.72
C ILE A 226 -10.41 26.70 6.74
N GLY A 227 -11.07 26.16 5.71
CA GLY A 227 -11.74 26.93 4.66
C GLY A 227 -10.76 27.56 3.65
N GLU A 228 -9.89 28.46 4.12
CA GLU A 228 -8.90 29.14 3.27
C GLU A 228 -7.48 28.86 3.78
N TYR A 229 -6.62 28.37 2.89
CA TYR A 229 -5.22 28.10 3.24
C TYR A 229 -4.42 29.41 3.30
N PRO A 230 -3.71 29.71 4.41
CA PRO A 230 -2.98 30.97 4.58
C PRO A 230 -1.62 30.95 3.85
N GLY A 231 -1.63 30.78 2.53
CA GLY A 231 -0.41 30.70 1.71
C GLY A 231 -0.68 30.52 0.22
N THR A 232 0.41 30.46 -0.55
CA THR A 232 0.39 30.21 -1.99
C THR A 232 0.47 28.71 -2.32
N PRO A 233 0.21 28.29 -3.58
CA PRO A 233 0.47 26.92 -4.02
C PRO A 233 1.90 26.44 -3.72
N GLN A 234 2.89 27.33 -3.89
CA GLN A 234 4.28 27.00 -3.60
C GLN A 234 4.51 26.73 -2.11
N ASP A 235 3.94 27.56 -1.23
CA ASP A 235 4.07 27.39 0.21
C ASP A 235 3.50 26.04 0.67
N LEU A 236 2.38 25.59 0.09
CA LEU A 236 1.83 24.28 0.38
C LEU A 236 2.77 23.16 -0.09
N VAL A 237 3.19 23.19 -1.36
CA VAL A 237 4.06 22.17 -1.95
C VAL A 237 5.39 22.02 -1.20
N ASP A 238 5.98 23.13 -0.74
CA ASP A 238 7.23 23.13 0.04
C ASP A 238 7.09 22.44 1.41
N THR A 239 5.89 22.41 1.97
CA THR A 239 5.62 21.74 3.24
C THR A 239 5.26 20.27 3.08
N MET A 240 4.77 19.85 1.91
CA MET A 240 4.39 18.45 1.68
C MET A 240 5.61 17.52 1.70
N ASP A 241 5.38 16.27 2.09
CA ASP A 241 6.42 15.25 1.99
C ASP A 241 6.50 14.72 0.56
N ARG A 242 7.70 14.36 0.12
CA ARG A 242 7.91 13.79 -1.22
C ARG A 242 7.23 12.44 -1.33
N LEU A 243 6.70 12.16 -2.51
CA LEU A 243 6.11 10.88 -2.83
C LEU A 243 7.17 9.77 -2.75
N LYS A 244 6.95 8.79 -1.86
CA LYS A 244 7.90 7.69 -1.62
C LYS A 244 7.48 6.41 -2.34
N PRO A 245 8.42 5.65 -2.91
CA PRO A 245 8.13 4.28 -3.34
C PRO A 245 7.75 3.40 -2.17
N ARG A 246 6.95 2.36 -2.43
CA ARG A 246 6.67 1.29 -1.48
C ARG A 246 7.36 0.01 -1.95
N LEU A 247 7.98 -0.70 -1.02
CA LEU A 247 8.66 -1.97 -1.28
C LEU A 247 7.71 -3.13 -0.98
N TYR A 248 7.65 -4.09 -1.89
CA TYR A 248 6.91 -5.33 -1.74
C TYR A 248 7.86 -6.51 -1.95
N SER A 249 7.87 -7.47 -1.02
CA SER A 249 8.61 -8.72 -1.22
C SER A 249 8.08 -9.43 -2.46
N ILE A 250 8.99 -9.82 -3.35
CA ILE A 250 8.64 -10.55 -4.55
C ILE A 250 8.11 -11.93 -4.14
N SER A 251 6.98 -12.33 -4.72
CA SER A 251 6.33 -13.60 -4.44
C SER A 251 6.45 -14.64 -5.53
N SER A 252 7.31 -14.42 -6.54
CA SER A 252 7.62 -15.38 -7.61
C SER A 252 9.09 -15.76 -7.65
N SER A 253 9.40 -16.94 -8.20
CA SER A 253 10.73 -17.25 -8.73
C SER A 253 10.89 -16.74 -10.17
N PRO A 254 12.05 -16.18 -10.54
CA PRO A 254 12.33 -15.79 -11.92
C PRO A 254 12.38 -17.00 -12.88
N ASP A 255 12.70 -18.20 -12.38
CA ASP A 255 12.81 -19.42 -13.19
C ASP A 255 11.43 -20.05 -13.43
N ALA A 256 10.50 -19.86 -12.49
CA ALA A 256 9.10 -20.26 -12.67
C ALA A 256 8.33 -19.28 -13.57
N HIS A 257 8.65 -17.98 -13.51
CA HIS A 257 7.91 -16.90 -14.19
C HIS A 257 8.85 -16.01 -15.00
N LEU A 258 9.25 -16.50 -16.18
CA LEU A 258 10.18 -15.79 -17.06
C LEU A 258 9.62 -14.44 -17.52
N GLY A 259 10.32 -13.35 -17.17
CA GLY A 259 9.94 -12.00 -17.58
C GLY A 259 8.77 -11.40 -16.79
N GLU A 260 8.33 -12.05 -15.71
CA GLU A 260 7.29 -11.53 -14.82
C GLU A 260 7.77 -11.50 -13.36
N VAL A 261 7.17 -10.61 -12.58
CA VAL A 261 7.38 -10.50 -11.13
C VAL A 261 6.04 -10.45 -10.43
N HIS A 262 5.87 -11.31 -9.43
CA HIS A 262 4.60 -11.41 -8.71
C HIS A 262 4.70 -10.72 -7.35
N LEU A 263 3.61 -10.12 -6.89
CA LEU A 263 3.48 -9.49 -5.58
C LEU A 263 2.26 -10.04 -4.84
N THR A 264 2.37 -10.08 -3.50
CA THR A 264 1.26 -10.34 -2.58
C THR A 264 0.98 -9.08 -1.77
N VAL A 265 -0.12 -8.40 -2.05
CA VAL A 265 -0.39 -7.05 -1.55
C VAL A 265 -1.63 -7.03 -0.68
N ALA A 266 -1.47 -6.70 0.60
CA ALA A 266 -2.61 -6.31 1.45
C ALA A 266 -3.05 -4.89 1.07
N VAL A 267 -4.27 -4.77 0.58
CA VAL A 267 -4.89 -3.49 0.25
C VAL A 267 -5.33 -2.83 1.56
N VAL A 268 -4.78 -1.65 1.82
CA VAL A 268 -5.09 -0.91 3.04
C VAL A 268 -6.36 -0.13 2.76
N ARG A 269 -7.43 -0.42 3.51
CA ARG A 269 -8.68 0.35 3.49
C ARG A 269 -9.07 0.72 4.90
N TYR A 270 -9.58 1.92 5.07
CA TYR A 270 -10.02 2.43 6.35
C TYR A 270 -11.07 3.52 6.15
N HIS A 271 -11.94 3.67 7.14
CA HIS A 271 -12.96 4.70 7.15
C HIS A 271 -12.61 5.72 8.23
N HIS A 272 -12.48 6.99 7.85
CA HIS A 272 -12.17 8.05 8.82
C HIS A 272 -12.63 9.43 8.34
N HIS A 273 -13.19 10.22 9.26
CA HIS A 273 -13.86 11.50 8.98
C HIS A 273 -14.89 11.40 7.86
N ASP A 274 -15.82 10.43 7.99
CA ASP A 274 -16.92 10.15 7.06
C ASP A 274 -16.49 9.88 5.60
N ARG A 275 -15.22 9.54 5.38
CA ARG A 275 -14.63 9.24 4.08
C ARG A 275 -13.99 7.85 4.09
N ASP A 276 -14.29 7.08 3.06
CA ASP A 276 -13.56 5.86 2.75
C ASP A 276 -12.21 6.21 2.15
N ARG A 277 -11.16 5.55 2.64
CA ARG A 277 -9.78 5.83 2.30
C ARG A 277 -9.06 4.53 2.00
N MET A 278 -8.01 4.67 1.20
CA MET A 278 -7.11 3.59 0.87
C MET A 278 -5.66 4.00 1.09
N GLY A 279 -4.80 3.03 1.38
CA GLY A 279 -3.37 3.25 1.35
C GLY A 279 -2.94 3.57 -0.07
N LEU A 280 -2.11 4.61 -0.24
CA LEU A 280 -1.80 5.14 -1.58
C LEU A 280 -1.33 4.07 -2.56
N CYS A 281 -0.24 3.35 -2.25
CA CYS A 281 0.33 2.42 -3.21
C CYS A 281 -0.50 1.15 -3.40
N SER A 282 -1.05 0.59 -2.31
CA SER A 282 -1.81 -0.66 -2.40
C SER A 282 -3.19 -0.45 -3.01
N GLY A 283 -3.86 0.66 -2.70
CA GLY A 283 -5.11 1.06 -3.34
C GLY A 283 -4.93 1.42 -4.81
N TRP A 284 -3.89 2.20 -5.15
CA TRP A 284 -3.54 2.53 -6.53
C TRP A 284 -3.28 1.28 -7.38
N MET A 285 -2.53 0.30 -6.87
CA MET A 285 -2.32 -0.98 -7.54
C MET A 285 -3.57 -1.88 -7.59
N ALA A 286 -4.55 -1.68 -6.72
CA ALA A 286 -5.78 -2.47 -6.67
C ALA A 286 -6.86 -1.94 -7.63
N GLU A 287 -6.97 -0.61 -7.77
CA GLU A 287 -8.09 0.03 -8.45
C GLU A 287 -7.69 0.88 -9.65
N THR A 288 -6.56 1.59 -9.58
CA THR A 288 -6.21 2.62 -10.59
C THR A 288 -5.44 2.04 -11.76
N VAL A 289 -4.45 1.19 -11.49
CA VAL A 289 -3.61 0.61 -12.55
C VAL A 289 -4.47 -0.26 -13.47
N ALA A 290 -4.45 0.02 -14.76
CA ALA A 290 -5.14 -0.82 -15.74
C ALA A 290 -4.30 -2.05 -16.09
N LYS A 291 -4.96 -3.13 -16.51
CA LYS A 291 -4.25 -4.30 -17.05
C LYS A 291 -3.66 -3.95 -18.42
N ASP A 292 -2.51 -4.53 -18.72
CA ASP A 292 -1.81 -4.42 -20.01
C ASP A 292 -1.41 -2.99 -20.43
N THR A 293 -1.43 -2.03 -19.51
CA THR A 293 -0.93 -0.67 -19.72
C THR A 293 0.46 -0.51 -19.10
N PRO A 294 1.44 0.12 -19.78
CA PRO A 294 2.78 0.34 -19.23
C PRO A 294 2.80 1.59 -18.33
N ASP A 295 2.03 1.55 -17.24
CA ASP A 295 1.80 2.67 -16.33
C ASP A 295 2.25 2.39 -14.90
N VAL A 296 3.00 1.30 -14.67
CA VAL A 296 3.50 0.91 -13.34
C VAL A 296 5.00 1.21 -13.21
N PRO A 297 5.43 2.30 -12.56
CA PRO A 297 6.84 2.60 -12.39
C PRO A 297 7.44 1.72 -11.30
N VAL A 298 8.36 0.84 -11.70
CA VAL A 298 8.99 -0.16 -10.83
C VAL A 298 10.52 -0.08 -10.86
N PHE A 299 11.15 -0.51 -9.78
CA PHE A 299 12.59 -0.75 -9.73
C PHE A 299 12.89 -1.90 -8.76
N LEU A 300 14.04 -2.54 -8.94
CA LEU A 300 14.44 -3.64 -8.07
C LEU A 300 15.12 -3.12 -6.80
N SER A 301 14.75 -3.70 -5.66
CA SER A 301 15.45 -3.53 -4.38
C SER A 301 16.05 -4.88 -3.98
N THR A 302 17.33 -5.07 -4.30
CA THR A 302 18.01 -6.34 -4.04
C THR A 302 18.32 -6.55 -2.57
N THR A 303 18.19 -7.79 -2.11
CA THR A 303 18.57 -8.19 -0.74
C THR A 303 19.91 -8.92 -0.75
N LYS A 304 20.65 -8.83 0.37
CA LYS A 304 21.85 -9.66 0.61
C LYS A 304 21.66 -10.71 1.70
N SER A 305 20.65 -10.53 2.56
CA SER A 305 20.46 -11.33 3.76
C SER A 305 19.30 -12.31 3.67
N PHE A 306 18.32 -12.04 2.81
CA PHE A 306 17.11 -12.86 2.69
C PHE A 306 17.15 -13.67 1.40
N VAL A 307 17.95 -14.73 1.39
CA VAL A 307 18.20 -15.57 0.20
C VAL A 307 18.10 -17.04 0.57
N LEU A 308 17.85 -17.89 -0.42
CA LEU A 308 17.97 -19.33 -0.26
C LEU A 308 19.42 -19.75 0.04
N PRO A 309 19.63 -20.85 0.79
CA PRO A 309 20.94 -21.46 0.93
C PRO A 309 21.53 -21.84 -0.43
N GLU A 310 22.85 -21.71 -0.58
CA GLU A 310 23.54 -22.11 -1.83
C GLU A 310 23.48 -23.63 -2.07
N ASP A 311 23.46 -24.43 -0.99
CA ASP A 311 23.33 -25.88 -1.07
C ASP A 311 21.85 -26.29 -1.08
N PRO A 312 21.33 -26.85 -2.19
CA PRO A 312 19.93 -27.22 -2.34
C PRO A 312 19.49 -28.39 -1.46
N SER A 313 20.44 -29.10 -0.82
CA SER A 313 20.13 -30.13 0.18
C SER A 313 19.88 -29.56 1.58
N THR A 314 20.13 -28.27 1.78
CA THR A 314 19.90 -27.60 3.06
C THR A 314 18.41 -27.46 3.34
N ASP A 315 17.99 -27.94 4.51
CA ASP A 315 16.63 -27.77 5.01
C ASP A 315 16.34 -26.28 5.29
N ILE A 316 15.10 -25.85 5.05
CA ILE A 316 14.65 -24.49 5.38
C ILE A 316 13.36 -24.50 6.18
N ILE A 317 13.28 -23.58 7.15
CA ILE A 317 12.09 -23.27 7.92
C ILE A 317 11.68 -21.85 7.58
N MET A 318 10.42 -21.68 7.20
CA MET A 318 9.85 -20.45 6.68
C MET A 318 8.70 -20.02 7.57
N VAL A 319 8.81 -18.86 8.22
CA VAL A 319 7.76 -18.33 9.12
C VAL A 319 7.22 -17.02 8.55
N GLY A 320 6.03 -17.07 7.97
CA GLY A 320 5.48 -15.95 7.18
C GLY A 320 3.98 -15.79 7.35
N PRO A 321 3.49 -15.17 8.45
CA PRO A 321 2.07 -14.88 8.60
C PRO A 321 1.61 -13.77 7.63
N GLY A 322 0.36 -13.85 7.19
CA GLY A 322 -0.26 -12.88 6.29
C GLY A 322 0.50 -12.72 4.97
N THR A 323 0.70 -11.47 4.54
CA THR A 323 1.52 -11.16 3.35
C THR A 323 3.00 -11.50 3.51
N GLY A 324 3.45 -11.87 4.71
CA GLY A 324 4.79 -12.42 4.95
C GLY A 324 5.04 -13.75 4.24
N ILE A 325 4.01 -14.41 3.70
CA ILE A 325 4.14 -15.59 2.85
C ILE A 325 4.81 -15.29 1.50
N ALA A 326 4.79 -14.03 1.05
CA ALA A 326 5.24 -13.62 -0.28
C ALA A 326 6.61 -14.20 -0.68
N PRO A 327 7.72 -13.92 0.02
CA PRO A 327 9.01 -14.42 -0.41
C PRO A 327 9.16 -15.94 -0.23
N PHE A 328 8.34 -16.57 0.61
CA PHE A 328 8.35 -18.03 0.78
C PHE A 328 7.67 -18.76 -0.36
N ARG A 329 6.64 -18.16 -0.97
CA ARG A 329 6.11 -18.61 -2.26
C ARG A 329 7.21 -18.60 -3.33
N ALA A 330 7.98 -17.50 -3.41
CA ALA A 330 9.13 -17.41 -4.32
C ALA A 330 10.22 -18.45 -4.02
N PHE A 331 10.52 -18.71 -2.75
CA PHE A 331 11.50 -19.72 -2.34
C PHE A 331 11.07 -21.13 -2.73
N LEU A 332 9.80 -21.47 -2.52
CA LEU A 332 9.26 -22.79 -2.88
C LEU A 332 9.25 -22.99 -4.40
N GLU A 333 8.80 -21.99 -5.18
CA GLU A 333 8.90 -22.05 -6.65
C GLU A 333 10.35 -22.24 -7.11
N GLN A 334 11.31 -21.51 -6.52
CA GLN A 334 12.71 -21.65 -6.89
C GLN A 334 13.26 -23.04 -6.55
N ARG A 335 12.95 -23.56 -5.36
CA ARG A 335 13.40 -24.90 -4.94
C ARG A 335 12.78 -26.02 -5.78
N GLU A 336 11.55 -25.83 -6.24
CA GLU A 336 10.90 -26.72 -7.21
C GLU A 336 11.64 -26.70 -8.56
N CYS A 337 11.94 -25.51 -9.10
CA CYS A 337 12.70 -25.35 -10.34
C CYS A 337 14.13 -25.94 -10.24
N ASP A 338 14.79 -25.76 -9.10
CA ASP A 338 16.15 -26.25 -8.85
C ASP A 338 16.20 -27.76 -8.56
N GLY A 339 15.06 -28.41 -8.32
CA GLY A 339 15.00 -29.81 -7.88
C GLY A 339 15.65 -30.02 -6.50
N ALA A 340 15.52 -29.05 -5.61
CA ALA A 340 16.16 -29.05 -4.30
C ALA A 340 15.66 -30.21 -3.41
N THR A 341 16.59 -30.88 -2.72
CA THR A 341 16.29 -32.10 -1.95
C THR A 341 16.15 -31.87 -0.45
N GLY A 342 16.59 -30.70 0.05
CA GLY A 342 16.40 -30.35 1.45
C GLY A 342 14.92 -30.15 1.78
N ARG A 343 14.56 -30.42 3.03
CA ARG A 343 13.21 -30.35 3.57
C ARG A 343 12.72 -28.90 3.64
N ASN A 344 11.43 -28.69 3.41
CA ASN A 344 10.80 -27.37 3.50
C ASN A 344 9.69 -27.40 4.53
N TRP A 345 9.84 -26.59 5.58
CA TRP A 345 8.80 -26.36 6.56
C TRP A 345 8.22 -24.96 6.41
N LEU A 346 6.94 -24.85 6.09
CA LEU A 346 6.21 -23.59 6.09
C LEU A 346 5.34 -23.45 7.34
N ILE A 347 5.52 -22.37 8.09
CA ILE A 347 4.69 -21.94 9.21
C ILE A 347 3.94 -20.68 8.78
N PHE A 348 2.65 -20.83 8.52
CA PHE A 348 1.77 -19.78 8.04
C PHE A 348 0.70 -19.43 9.08
N GLY A 349 0.19 -18.21 9.05
CA GLY A 349 -0.96 -17.84 9.87
C GLY A 349 -1.63 -16.57 9.40
N ASP A 350 -2.95 -16.51 9.58
CA ASP A 350 -3.75 -15.31 9.33
C ASP A 350 -5.05 -15.37 10.18
N TRP A 351 -6.14 -14.75 9.75
CA TRP A 351 -7.39 -14.68 10.50
C TRP A 351 -8.15 -16.00 10.51
N THR A 352 -8.58 -16.48 9.36
CA THR A 352 -9.38 -17.71 9.24
C THR A 352 -8.85 -18.59 8.12
N GLU A 353 -8.98 -19.91 8.26
CA GLU A 353 -8.62 -20.84 7.20
C GLU A 353 -9.42 -20.57 5.93
N SER A 354 -10.75 -20.47 6.07
CA SER A 354 -11.70 -20.33 4.96
C SER A 354 -11.41 -19.17 4.02
N ASP A 355 -10.99 -18.02 4.57
CA ASP A 355 -10.91 -16.78 3.81
C ASP A 355 -9.50 -16.19 3.73
N HIS A 356 -8.51 -16.73 4.44
CA HIS A 356 -7.17 -16.14 4.52
C HIS A 356 -6.05 -17.16 4.32
N TYR A 357 -6.36 -18.36 3.86
CA TYR A 357 -5.35 -19.34 3.45
C TYR A 357 -4.86 -19.03 2.02
N TYR A 358 -3.94 -18.07 1.92
CA TYR A 358 -3.41 -17.60 0.63
C TYR A 358 -2.72 -18.72 -0.13
N TYR A 359 -2.93 -18.74 -1.45
CA TYR A 359 -2.32 -19.73 -2.37
C TYR A 359 -2.62 -21.19 -2.02
N ARG A 360 -3.77 -21.46 -1.37
CA ARG A 360 -4.14 -22.79 -0.87
C ARG A 360 -3.89 -23.91 -1.88
N GLU A 361 -4.42 -23.80 -3.09
CA GLU A 361 -4.29 -24.85 -4.11
C GLU A 361 -2.83 -25.14 -4.47
N GLN A 362 -1.99 -24.09 -4.60
CA GLN A 362 -0.57 -24.23 -4.88
C GLN A 362 0.18 -24.87 -3.69
N ILE A 363 -0.14 -24.45 -2.47
CA ILE A 363 0.46 -25.00 -1.25
C ILE A 363 0.08 -26.47 -1.04
N GLU A 364 -1.19 -26.82 -1.23
CA GLU A 364 -1.67 -28.20 -1.15
C GLU A 364 -0.98 -29.08 -2.20
N GLY A 365 -0.82 -28.59 -3.44
CA GLY A 365 -0.05 -29.28 -4.47
C GLY A 365 1.41 -29.52 -4.07
N TRP A 366 2.05 -28.55 -3.41
CA TRP A 366 3.42 -28.72 -2.89
C TRP A 366 3.51 -29.66 -1.68
N ILE A 367 2.47 -29.78 -0.87
CA ILE A 367 2.39 -30.79 0.19
C ILE A 367 2.28 -32.19 -0.43
N GLU A 368 1.40 -32.35 -1.42
CA GLU A 368 1.17 -33.63 -2.11
C GLU A 368 2.40 -34.11 -2.88
N SER A 369 3.14 -33.20 -3.54
CA SER A 369 4.38 -33.53 -4.25
C SER A 369 5.54 -33.85 -3.31
N GLY A 370 5.42 -33.54 -2.02
CA GLY A 370 6.47 -33.69 -1.02
C GLY A 370 7.49 -32.54 -1.01
N LEU A 371 7.27 -31.48 -1.80
CA LEU A 371 8.10 -30.28 -1.74
C LEU A 371 7.99 -29.63 -0.36
N ILE A 372 6.78 -29.37 0.13
CA ILE A 372 6.55 -28.98 1.53
C ILE A 372 6.49 -30.25 2.37
N THR A 373 7.56 -30.50 3.12
CA THR A 373 7.67 -31.66 4.01
C THR A 373 6.86 -31.48 5.29
N GLN A 374 6.63 -30.24 5.72
CA GLN A 374 5.83 -29.93 6.89
C GLN A 374 5.12 -28.58 6.72
N MET A 375 3.81 -28.58 6.96
CA MET A 375 2.99 -27.37 6.97
C MET A 375 2.38 -27.18 8.35
N THR A 376 2.54 -25.98 8.92
CA THR A 376 1.97 -25.62 10.21
C THR A 376 1.17 -24.34 10.07
N THR A 377 -0.12 -24.39 10.38
CA THR A 377 -1.03 -23.23 10.26
C THR A 377 -1.44 -22.66 11.61
N ALA A 378 -1.60 -21.34 11.67
CA ALA A 378 -2.07 -20.60 12.83
C ALA A 378 -3.18 -19.62 12.42
N PHE A 379 -4.43 -20.05 12.54
CA PHE A 379 -5.59 -19.20 12.29
C PHE A 379 -6.10 -18.58 13.58
N SER A 380 -6.02 -17.25 13.67
CA SER A 380 -6.23 -16.52 14.91
C SER A 380 -7.71 -16.32 15.28
N ARG A 381 -8.64 -16.65 14.39
CA ARG A 381 -10.09 -16.42 14.54
C ARG A 381 -10.98 -17.64 14.27
N ASP A 382 -10.40 -18.81 14.03
CA ASP A 382 -11.17 -20.06 13.83
C ASP A 382 -11.67 -20.66 15.15
N GLN A 383 -11.15 -20.16 16.27
CA GLN A 383 -11.53 -20.54 17.63
C GLN A 383 -11.49 -19.32 18.57
N GLU A 384 -11.99 -19.48 19.80
CA GLU A 384 -12.05 -18.42 20.81
C GLU A 384 -10.66 -17.89 21.21
N GLU A 385 -9.71 -18.81 21.41
CA GLU A 385 -8.33 -18.47 21.76
C GLU A 385 -7.51 -18.10 20.52
N LYS A 386 -6.76 -17.00 20.61
CA LYS A 386 -5.96 -16.52 19.47
C LYS A 386 -4.70 -17.38 19.29
N ILE A 387 -4.65 -18.14 18.20
CA ILE A 387 -3.48 -18.91 17.81
C ILE A 387 -2.67 -18.11 16.80
N TYR A 388 -1.39 -17.92 17.09
CA TYR A 388 -0.43 -17.24 16.23
C TYR A 388 0.77 -18.14 15.93
N VAL A 389 1.59 -17.77 14.95
CA VAL A 389 2.74 -18.56 14.52
C VAL A 389 3.73 -18.82 15.66
N GLN A 390 3.92 -17.89 16.60
CA GLN A 390 4.79 -18.12 17.76
C GLN A 390 4.26 -19.20 18.70
N HIS A 391 2.93 -19.39 18.80
CA HIS A 391 2.36 -20.48 19.59
C HIS A 391 2.70 -21.82 18.94
N ARG A 392 2.55 -21.91 17.61
CA ARG A 392 2.95 -23.08 16.84
C ARG A 392 4.44 -23.37 16.93
N MET A 393 5.28 -22.35 16.89
CA MET A 393 6.73 -22.52 17.06
C MET A 393 7.08 -23.06 18.44
N MET A 394 6.37 -22.64 19.50
CA MET A 394 6.58 -23.21 20.84
C MET A 394 6.11 -24.67 20.94
N GLU A 395 4.97 -25.02 20.33
CA GLU A 395 4.46 -26.40 20.25
C GLU A 395 5.46 -27.34 19.56
N HIS A 396 6.13 -26.83 18.52
CA HIS A 396 7.10 -27.55 17.71
C HIS A 396 8.57 -27.32 18.13
N GLY A 397 8.82 -26.70 19.28
CA GLY A 397 10.14 -26.21 19.65
C GLY A 397 11.24 -27.28 19.81
N SER A 398 10.90 -28.57 19.90
CA SER A 398 11.86 -29.67 19.89
C SER A 398 12.29 -30.12 18.49
N GLU A 399 11.50 -29.80 17.48
CA GLU A 399 11.74 -30.15 16.06
C GLU A 399 12.39 -28.99 15.29
N LEU A 400 12.18 -27.75 15.76
CA LEU A 400 12.85 -26.51 15.32
C LEU A 400 14.25 -26.41 15.92
#